data_AF-A0A0H3ZNC4-F1
#
_entry.id   AF-A0A0H3ZNC4-F1
#
_cell.length_a   1.000
_cell.length_b   1.000
_cell.length_c   1.000
_cell.angle_alpha   90.00
_cell.angle_beta   90.00
_cell.angle_gamma   90.00
#
_symmetry.space_group_name_H-M   'P 1'
#
loop_
_entity.id
_entity.type
_entity.pdbx_description
1 polymer ?
#
loop_
_entity_poly.entity_id
_entity_poly.type
_entity_poly.pdbx_seq_one_letter_code
_entity_poly.pdbx_strand_id
1 'polypeptide(L)'
;MILSTLEYQHPALPGGVLRYVKDNIDLDAGIEDGSVVTFKAGQFEFQLPDKNTTGQEALSVAAPNTDLTLTRAIEAAKMYEPITPVVSIYREYDTDDLSRPRNKAIRLTTSSAKITTTAVSMTSSWKDLTNRRFCRRIYTTQTHPGLKYL
;
A
#
# COMPACT_ATOMS: atom_id res chain seq x y z
N MET A 1 -12.76 19.39 -9.29
CA MET A 1 -11.30 19.33 -9.00
C MET A 1 -11.00 17.91 -8.54
N ILE A 2 -9.82 17.36 -8.82
CA ILE A 2 -9.54 15.95 -8.49
C ILE A 2 -8.88 15.88 -7.12
N LEU A 3 -9.49 15.13 -6.22
CA LEU A 3 -8.92 14.75 -4.92
C LEU A 3 -8.35 13.35 -5.03
N SER A 4 -7.07 13.22 -4.72
CA SER A 4 -6.38 11.93 -4.76
C SER A 4 -6.20 11.40 -3.34
N THR A 5 -6.60 10.16 -3.14
CA THR A 5 -6.57 9.49 -1.84
C THR A 5 -5.77 8.21 -1.94
N LEU A 6 -5.18 7.84 -0.81
CA LEU A 6 -4.36 6.66 -0.70
C LEU A 6 -4.70 5.91 0.58
N GLU A 7 -4.85 4.60 0.43
CA GLU A 7 -5.17 3.67 1.50
C GLU A 7 -4.12 2.56 1.57
N TYR A 8 -3.57 2.31 2.75
CA TYR A 8 -2.70 1.18 3.02
C TYR A 8 -3.45 0.16 3.89
N GLN A 9 -3.56 -1.08 3.42
CA GLN A 9 -4.17 -2.18 4.14
C GLN A 9 -3.10 -3.18 4.56
N HIS A 10 -3.02 -3.47 5.86
CA HIS A 10 -2.17 -4.53 6.41
C HIS A 10 -2.62 -4.87 7.84
N PRO A 11 -2.69 -6.16 8.23
CA PRO A 11 -3.21 -6.58 9.54
C PRO A 11 -2.44 -6.03 10.74
N ALA A 12 -1.15 -5.74 10.59
CA ALA A 12 -0.32 -5.15 11.65
C ALA A 12 -0.51 -3.64 11.85
N LEU A 13 -1.30 -2.97 11.01
CA LEU A 13 -1.57 -1.54 11.16
C LEU A 13 -2.59 -1.29 12.27
N PRO A 14 -2.53 -0.14 12.96
CA PRO A 14 -3.56 0.24 13.93
C PRO A 14 -4.92 0.34 13.21
N GLY A 15 -5.85 -0.55 13.54
CA GLY A 15 -7.15 -0.66 12.86
C GLY A 15 -7.11 -1.37 11.50
N GLY A 16 -5.98 -1.99 11.13
CA GLY A 16 -5.79 -2.76 9.89
C GLY A 16 -5.67 -1.92 8.61
N VAL A 17 -5.94 -0.62 8.68
CA VAL A 17 -5.99 0.28 7.52
C VAL A 17 -5.51 1.68 7.90
N LEU A 18 -4.69 2.30 7.04
CA LEU A 18 -4.32 3.71 7.11
C LEU A 18 -4.81 4.43 5.86
N ARG A 19 -5.37 5.63 6.02
CA ARG A 19 -6.05 6.36 4.95
C ARG A 19 -5.65 7.82 4.95
N TYR A 20 -5.21 8.30 3.79
CA TYR A 20 -4.75 9.68 3.61
C TYR A 20 -5.36 10.31 2.35
N VAL A 21 -5.60 11.62 2.40
CA VAL A 21 -6.03 12.46 1.27
C VAL A 21 -4.98 13.53 1.00
N LYS A 22 -4.67 13.78 -0.28
CA LYS A 22 -3.74 14.84 -0.71
C LYS A 22 -4.48 16.16 -0.69
N ASP A 23 -4.81 16.59 0.51
CA ASP A 23 -5.46 17.87 0.80
C ASP A 23 -5.04 18.34 2.19
N ASN A 24 -5.36 19.59 2.53
CA ASN A 24 -5.12 20.16 3.84
C ASN A 24 -6.28 19.87 4.82
N ILE A 25 -7.37 19.26 4.35
CA ILE A 25 -8.58 18.98 5.12
C ILE A 25 -8.88 17.48 5.06
N ASP A 26 -9.34 16.92 6.19
CA ASP A 26 -9.81 15.55 6.26
C ASP A 26 -11.03 15.36 5.34
N LEU A 27 -11.08 14.22 4.64
CA LEU A 27 -12.09 13.94 3.63
C LEU A 27 -12.91 12.71 4.02
N ASP A 28 -14.24 12.88 4.13
CA ASP A 28 -15.16 11.76 4.24
C ASP A 28 -15.63 11.37 2.83
N ALA A 29 -15.28 10.16 2.39
CA ALA A 29 -15.60 9.67 1.05
C ALA A 29 -16.08 8.21 1.06
N GLY A 30 -16.94 7.88 0.10
CA GLY A 30 -17.48 6.53 -0.07
C GLY A 30 -16.51 5.60 -0.79
N ILE A 31 -16.34 4.39 -0.26
CA ILE A 31 -15.49 3.33 -0.82
C ILE A 31 -16.34 2.38 -1.68
N GLU A 32 -15.71 1.49 -2.46
CA GLU A 32 -16.40 0.52 -3.34
C GLU A 32 -17.39 -0.39 -2.60
N ASP A 33 -17.20 -0.58 -1.30
CA ASP A 33 -18.08 -1.35 -0.42
C ASP A 33 -19.37 -0.59 -0.03
N GLY A 34 -19.52 0.66 -0.47
CA GLY A 34 -20.64 1.54 -0.12
C GLY A 34 -20.53 2.17 1.26
N SER A 35 -19.47 1.86 2.02
CA SER A 35 -19.18 2.48 3.31
C SER A 35 -18.51 3.84 3.14
N VAL A 36 -18.94 4.81 3.97
CA VAL A 36 -18.29 6.12 4.07
C VAL A 36 -17.15 6.04 5.06
N VAL A 37 -16.03 6.62 4.69
CA VAL A 37 -14.78 6.50 5.41
C VAL A 37 -14.04 7.83 5.43
N THR A 38 -13.43 8.13 6.57
CA THR A 38 -12.57 9.29 6.77
C THR A 38 -11.14 9.03 6.32
N PHE A 39 -10.64 9.90 5.43
CA PHE A 39 -9.26 10.01 5.00
C PHE A 39 -8.61 11.20 5.70
N LYS A 40 -7.45 10.99 6.33
CA LYS A 40 -6.73 12.07 7.02
C LYS A 40 -5.96 12.95 6.04
N ALA A 41 -5.98 14.26 6.25
CA ALA A 41 -5.16 15.20 5.52
C ALA A 41 -3.68 14.82 5.63
N GLY A 42 -2.99 14.74 4.50
CA GLY A 42 -1.58 14.41 4.45
C GLY A 42 -0.91 15.08 3.27
N GLN A 43 0.25 15.69 3.50
CA GLN A 43 1.05 16.25 2.43
C GLN A 43 1.88 15.16 1.78
N PHE A 44 1.30 14.36 0.89
CA PHE A 44 2.05 13.34 0.17
C PHE A 44 2.16 13.67 -1.33
N GLU A 45 3.32 13.32 -1.88
CA GLU A 45 3.55 13.31 -3.31
C GLU A 45 3.42 11.88 -3.82
N PHE A 46 2.67 11.70 -4.89
CA PHE A 46 2.57 10.43 -5.57
C PHE A 46 2.89 10.62 -7.04
N GLN A 47 3.62 9.67 -7.60
CA GLN A 47 3.89 9.59 -9.02
C GLN A 47 3.15 8.36 -9.54
N LEU A 48 2.08 8.59 -10.30
CA LEU A 48 1.33 7.48 -10.90
C LEU A 48 2.26 6.65 -11.80
N PRO A 49 2.07 5.32 -11.81
CA PRO A 49 2.76 4.47 -12.75
C PRO A 49 2.43 4.88 -14.19
N ASP A 50 3.46 5.06 -15.02
CA ASP A 50 3.26 5.16 -16.47
C ASP A 50 2.73 3.82 -16.99
N LYS A 51 1.68 3.87 -17.84
CA LYS A 51 1.14 2.71 -18.56
C LYS A 51 2.09 2.26 -19.68
N ASN A 52 3.35 1.95 -19.35
CA ASN A 52 4.33 1.48 -20.31
C ASN A 52 4.48 -0.05 -20.22
N THR A 53 4.53 -0.68 -21.39
CA THR A 53 4.52 -2.13 -21.65
C THR A 53 5.62 -2.95 -20.95
N THR A 54 6.57 -2.30 -20.28
CA THR A 54 7.73 -2.91 -19.63
C THR A 54 7.46 -3.24 -18.16
N GLY A 55 6.50 -4.14 -17.89
CA GLY A 55 6.49 -5.13 -16.80
C GLY A 55 6.67 -4.75 -15.31
N GLN A 56 7.08 -3.53 -14.97
CA GLN A 56 7.30 -3.06 -13.60
C GLN A 56 6.82 -1.62 -13.48
N GLU A 57 5.51 -1.44 -13.58
CA GLU A 57 4.92 -0.14 -13.27
C GLU A 57 4.86 0.00 -11.74
N ALA A 58 5.47 1.08 -11.24
CA ALA A 58 5.60 1.35 -9.82
C ALA A 58 4.99 2.72 -9.47
N LEU A 59 4.01 2.72 -8.56
CA LEU A 59 3.55 3.92 -7.86
C LEU A 59 4.58 4.28 -6.79
N SER A 60 5.24 5.42 -6.95
CA SER A 60 6.11 5.98 -5.92
C SER A 60 5.30 6.95 -5.07
N VAL A 61 5.32 6.77 -3.76
CA VAL A 61 4.67 7.65 -2.79
C VAL A 61 5.74 8.17 -1.85
N ALA A 62 5.86 9.49 -1.74
CA ALA A 62 6.70 10.16 -0.76
C ALA A 62 5.80 10.92 0.22
N ALA A 63 5.90 10.58 1.50
CA ALA A 63 5.17 11.24 2.57
C ALA A 63 6.16 11.79 3.62
N PRO A 64 5.93 12.99 4.18
CA PRO A 64 6.71 13.55 5.26
C PRO A 64 6.53 12.69 6.51
N ASN A 65 7.63 12.48 7.24
CA ASN A 65 7.66 11.60 8.40
C ASN A 65 7.38 12.35 9.72
N THR A 66 6.50 13.35 9.72
CA THR A 66 6.32 14.25 10.87
C THR A 66 5.71 13.53 12.09
N ASP A 67 4.70 12.69 11.88
CA ASP A 67 3.98 12.02 12.98
C ASP A 67 4.55 10.65 13.35
N LEU A 68 5.59 10.16 12.65
CA LEU A 68 6.16 8.81 12.78
C LEU A 68 5.15 7.64 12.65
N THR A 69 3.87 7.92 12.39
CA THR A 69 2.79 6.94 12.26
C THR A 69 3.08 5.96 11.12
N LEU A 70 3.52 6.50 9.99
CA LEU A 70 3.85 5.75 8.79
C LEU A 70 5.13 4.91 8.96
N THR A 71 6.11 5.43 9.70
CA THR A 71 7.32 4.69 10.09
C THR A 71 6.98 3.50 10.98
N ARG A 72 6.22 3.73 12.07
CA ARG A 72 5.76 2.66 12.97
C ARG A 72 4.91 1.62 12.25
N ALA A 73 4.07 2.05 11.33
CA ALA A 73 3.26 1.18 10.48
C ALA A 73 4.10 0.24 9.61
N ILE A 74 5.15 0.76 8.96
CA ILE A 74 6.07 -0.05 8.15
C ILE A 74 6.88 -1.00 9.03
N GLU A 75 7.37 -0.55 10.18
CA GLU A 75 8.10 -1.40 11.12
C GLU A 75 7.21 -2.53 11.66
N ALA A 76 5.97 -2.22 12.04
CA ALA A 76 4.99 -3.22 12.46
C ALA A 76 4.67 -4.21 11.34
N ALA A 77 4.53 -3.75 10.10
CA ALA A 77 4.33 -4.62 8.95
C ALA A 77 5.54 -5.55 8.68
N LYS A 78 6.76 -5.07 8.89
CA LYS A 78 7.98 -5.87 8.76
C LYS A 78 8.11 -6.96 9.84
N MET A 79 7.65 -6.68 11.06
CA MET A 79 7.71 -7.61 12.20
C MET A 79 6.55 -8.61 12.24
N TYR A 80 5.59 -8.53 11.32
CA TYR A 80 4.42 -9.39 11.30
C TYR A 80 4.70 -10.78 10.72
N GLU A 81 4.39 -11.82 11.48
CA GLU A 81 4.38 -13.21 11.03
C GLU A 81 2.93 -13.71 10.95
N PRO A 82 2.47 -14.28 9.81
CA PRO A 82 3.20 -14.58 8.57
C PRO A 82 3.46 -13.34 7.69
N ILE A 83 4.55 -13.37 6.92
CA ILE A 83 4.93 -12.30 5.98
C ILE A 83 3.76 -12.03 5.02
N THR A 84 3.07 -10.92 5.27
CA THR A 84 1.91 -10.48 4.49
C THR A 84 2.27 -9.19 3.77
N PRO A 85 2.04 -9.09 2.45
CA PRO A 85 2.33 -7.86 1.73
C PRO A 85 1.38 -6.73 2.15
N VAL A 86 1.92 -5.51 2.26
CA VAL A 86 1.10 -4.30 2.41
C VAL A 86 0.43 -3.98 1.07
N VAL A 87 -0.88 -3.80 1.08
CA VAL A 87 -1.66 -3.45 -0.11
C VAL A 87 -1.90 -1.95 -0.12
N SER A 88 -1.44 -1.27 -1.16
CA SER A 88 -1.66 0.15 -1.41
C SER A 88 -2.81 0.32 -2.40
N ILE A 89 -3.81 1.11 -2.05
CA ILE A 89 -4.97 1.39 -2.90
C ILE A 89 -5.03 2.89 -3.16
N TYR A 90 -4.93 3.27 -4.42
CA TYR A 90 -5.05 4.66 -4.87
C TYR A 90 -6.43 4.89 -5.48
N ARG A 91 -7.09 6.00 -5.09
CA ARG A 91 -8.39 6.40 -5.60
C ARG A 91 -8.41 7.88 -5.92
N GLU A 92 -9.22 8.25 -6.90
CA GLU A 92 -9.50 9.63 -7.28
C GLU A 92 -10.98 9.91 -7.05
N TYR A 93 -11.28 11.03 -6.40
CA TYR A 93 -12.61 11.56 -6.21
C TYR A 93 -12.75 12.88 -6.96
N ASP A 94 -13.96 13.19 -7.40
CA ASP A 94 -14.28 14.53 -7.83
C ASP A 94 -14.74 15.35 -6.62
N THR A 95 -14.41 16.63 -6.57
CA THR A 95 -14.88 17.51 -5.49
C THR A 95 -16.39 17.62 -5.43
N ASP A 96 -17.07 17.41 -6.57
CA ASP A 96 -18.51 17.57 -6.70
C ASP A 96 -19.28 16.31 -6.25
N ASP A 97 -18.64 15.13 -6.30
CA ASP A 97 -19.22 13.86 -5.86
C ASP A 97 -18.18 12.99 -5.12
N LEU A 98 -18.32 12.99 -3.79
CA LEU A 98 -17.50 12.20 -2.86
C LEU A 98 -18.14 10.85 -2.51
N SER A 99 -19.34 10.57 -3.02
CA SER A 99 -20.05 9.34 -2.70
C SER A 99 -19.38 8.10 -3.29
N ARG A 100 -18.64 8.28 -4.39
CA ARG A 100 -18.00 7.19 -5.14
C ARG A 100 -16.67 7.65 -5.74
N PRO A 101 -15.69 6.74 -5.87
CA PRO A 101 -14.48 7.03 -6.60
C PRO A 101 -14.79 7.25 -8.08
N ARG A 102 -14.20 8.30 -8.65
CA ARG A 102 -14.37 8.70 -10.06
C ARG A 102 -13.87 7.61 -11.01
N ASN A 103 -12.73 7.01 -10.67
CA ASN A 103 -12.05 5.99 -11.45
C ASN A 103 -11.95 4.68 -10.67
N LYS A 104 -11.74 3.57 -11.39
CA LYS A 104 -11.47 2.28 -10.76
C LYS A 104 -10.21 2.39 -9.89
N ALA A 105 -10.33 1.97 -8.63
CA ALA A 105 -9.21 2.01 -7.71
C ALA A 105 -8.03 1.16 -8.19
N ILE A 106 -6.84 1.75 -8.09
CA ILE A 106 -5.59 1.12 -8.46
C ILE A 106 -5.05 0.40 -7.22
N ARG A 107 -5.02 -0.94 -7.26
CA ARG A 107 -4.57 -1.78 -6.14
C ARG A 107 -3.18 -2.33 -6.45
N LEU A 108 -2.20 -1.93 -5.65
CA LEU A 108 -0.79 -2.27 -5.79
C LEU A 108 -0.27 -2.94 -4.52
N THR A 109 0.82 -3.67 -4.64
CA THR A 109 1.53 -4.27 -3.51
C THR A 109 2.78 -3.45 -3.23
N THR A 110 3.02 -3.05 -1.98
CA THR A 110 4.27 -2.38 -1.60
C THR A 110 5.44 -3.34 -1.81
N SER A 111 6.36 -2.99 -2.71
CA SER A 111 7.55 -3.77 -3.04
C SER A 111 8.74 -3.35 -2.18
N SER A 112 8.89 -2.04 -1.98
CA SER A 112 9.96 -1.50 -1.13
C SER A 112 9.48 -0.28 -0.36
N ALA A 113 10.05 -0.09 0.84
CA ALA A 113 9.84 1.07 1.67
C ALA A 113 11.18 1.55 2.21
N LYS A 114 11.51 2.82 1.97
CA LYS A 114 12.70 3.50 2.44
C LYS A 114 12.29 4.60 3.40
N ILE A 115 12.82 4.54 4.61
CA ILE A 115 12.52 5.49 5.67
C ILE A 115 13.76 6.35 5.85
N THR A 116 13.58 7.67 5.73
CA THR A 116 14.58 8.69 6.04
C THR A 116 14.07 9.50 7.23
N THR A 117 14.95 10.20 7.93
CA THR A 117 14.60 11.02 9.11
C THR A 117 13.49 12.04 8.80
N THR A 118 13.45 12.55 7.57
CA THR A 118 12.51 13.59 7.13
C THR A 118 11.33 13.06 6.31
N ALA A 119 11.51 11.95 5.59
CA ALA A 119 10.52 11.47 4.64
C ALA A 119 10.51 9.94 4.56
N VAL A 120 9.32 9.39 4.34
CA VAL A 120 9.09 7.98 4.03
C VAL A 120 8.75 7.87 2.55
N SER A 121 9.54 7.10 1.80
CA SER A 121 9.24 6.76 0.42
C SER A 121 8.85 5.29 0.30
N MET A 122 7.74 5.04 -0.38
CA MET A 122 7.19 3.71 -0.62
C MET A 122 7.03 3.51 -2.12
N THR A 123 7.53 2.38 -2.62
CA THR A 123 7.35 1.98 -4.01
C THR A 123 6.39 0.80 -4.04
N SER A 124 5.24 1.00 -4.65
CA SER A 124 4.22 -0.05 -4.81
C SER A 124 4.13 -0.46 -6.26
N SER A 125 4.31 -1.73 -6.56
CA SER A 125 4.21 -2.26 -7.92
C SER A 125 2.92 -3.05 -8.10
N TRP A 126 2.52 -3.26 -9.35
CA TRP A 126 1.57 -4.33 -9.63
C TRP A 126 2.11 -5.64 -9.06
N LYS A 127 1.20 -6.49 -8.60
CA LYS A 127 1.55 -7.76 -7.97
C LYS A 127 2.51 -8.49 -8.91
N ASP A 128 3.73 -8.73 -8.44
CA ASP A 128 4.77 -9.38 -9.22
C ASP A 128 4.38 -10.85 -9.43
N LEU A 129 3.59 -11.11 -10.48
CA LEU A 129 3.24 -12.46 -10.90
C LEU A 129 4.47 -13.17 -11.48
N THR A 130 5.42 -12.43 -12.04
CA THR A 130 6.60 -12.97 -12.72
C THR A 130 7.59 -13.59 -11.73
N ASN A 131 7.79 -12.96 -10.57
CA ASN A 131 8.65 -13.47 -9.51
C ASN A 131 7.91 -14.35 -8.48
N ARG A 132 6.60 -14.58 -8.69
CA ARG A 132 5.83 -15.48 -7.84
C ARG A 132 6.24 -16.92 -8.15
N ARG A 133 6.87 -17.59 -7.19
CA ARG A 133 7.20 -19.03 -7.30
C ARG A 133 5.91 -19.83 -7.51
N PHE A 134 5.66 -20.25 -8.75
CA PHE A 134 4.46 -20.99 -9.12
C PHE A 134 4.46 -22.41 -8.50
N CYS A 135 3.35 -22.81 -7.84
CA CYS A 135 3.05 -24.18 -7.38
C CYS A 135 4.18 -24.96 -6.68
N ARG A 136 5.10 -24.30 -5.95
CA ARG A 136 6.22 -25.02 -5.33
C ARG A 136 5.92 -25.41 -3.89
N ARG A 137 5.79 -26.72 -3.66
CA ARG A 137 5.85 -27.31 -2.32
C ARG A 137 7.23 -27.02 -1.73
N ILE A 138 7.25 -26.31 -0.59
CA ILE A 138 8.48 -25.94 0.09
C ILE A 138 8.91 -27.14 0.94
N TYR A 139 10.06 -27.70 0.60
CA TYR A 139 10.66 -28.78 1.37
C TYR A 139 11.41 -28.17 2.56
N THR A 140 10.91 -28.40 3.76
CA THR A 140 11.52 -27.99 5.02
C THR A 140 12.04 -29.23 5.75
N THR A 141 13.03 -29.06 6.63
CA THR A 141 13.52 -30.16 7.49
C THR A 141 12.43 -30.78 8.37
N GLN A 142 11.32 -30.06 8.60
CA GLN A 142 10.14 -30.57 9.31
C GLN A 142 9.27 -31.49 8.44
N THR A 143 9.14 -31.20 7.14
CA THR A 143 8.33 -32.02 6.21
C THR A 143 9.13 -33.15 5.58
N HIS A 144 10.44 -32.96 5.44
CA HIS A 144 11.37 -33.93 4.84
C HIS A 144 12.66 -33.96 5.67
N PRO A 145 12.71 -34.74 6.76
CA PRO A 145 13.82 -34.75 7.71
C PRO A 145 15.16 -35.19 7.11
N GLY A 146 15.15 -35.86 5.95
CA GLY A 146 16.35 -36.22 5.19
C GLY A 146 17.18 -35.03 4.70
N LEU A 147 16.60 -33.82 4.59
CA LEU A 147 17.33 -32.59 4.28
C LEU A 147 18.32 -32.15 5.37
N LYS A 148 18.26 -32.74 6.57
CA LYS A 148 19.18 -32.43 7.66
C LYS A 148 20.58 -33.05 7.47
N TYR A 149 20.69 -34.07 6.61
CA TYR A 149 21.90 -34.88 6.44
C TYR A 149 22.49 -34.81 5.02
N LEU A 150 21.98 -33.90 4.19
CA LEU A 150 22.58 -33.44 2.93
C LEU A 150 23.43 -32.20 3.23
#